data_AF-A0A2V5ZZV3-F1
#
_entry.id   AF-A0A2V5ZZV3-F1
#
_cell.length_a   1.000
_cell.length_b   1.000
_cell.length_c   1.000
_cell.angle_alpha   90.00
_cell.angle_beta   90.00
_cell.angle_gamma   90.00
#
_symmetry.space_group_name_H-M   'P 1'
#
loop_
_entity.id
_entity.type
_entity.pdbx_description
1 polymer ?
#
loop_
_entity_poly.entity_id
_entity_poly.type
_entity_poly.pdbx_seq_one_letter_code
_entity_poly.pdbx_strand_id
1 'polypeptide(L)' 'LPYLDILWRARERFGKPTAVYHVSGEFAMVKAAAAKKVFDERAAVLEIMTSIKRAGADIIVTYWARELTKWIKE' A
#
# COMPACT_ATOMS: atom_id res chain seq x y z
N LEU A 1 -3.74 -7.09 1.64
CA LEU A 1 -3.97 -6.67 0.23
C LEU A 1 -4.11 -7.90 -0.65
N PRO A 2 -4.98 -7.86 -1.68
CA PRO A 2 -5.47 -9.06 -2.36
C PRO A 2 -4.50 -9.71 -3.36
N TYR A 3 -3.59 -8.95 -3.99
CA TYR A 3 -2.77 -9.46 -5.12
C TYR A 3 -1.26 -9.26 -4.96
N LEU A 4 -0.75 -9.27 -3.73
CA LEU A 4 0.70 -9.09 -3.49
C LEU A 4 1.54 -10.28 -3.98
N ASP A 5 0.95 -11.47 -4.04
CA ASP A 5 1.57 -12.67 -4.60
C ASP A 5 1.81 -12.54 -6.12
N ILE A 6 0.86 -11.93 -6.84
CA ILE A 6 0.99 -11.67 -8.28
C ILE A 6 2.08 -10.65 -8.56
N LEU A 7 2.16 -9.58 -7.74
CA LEU A 7 3.25 -8.61 -7.83
C LEU A 7 4.62 -9.28 -7.65
N TRP A 8 4.76 -10.10 -6.62
CA TRP A 8 6.01 -10.83 -6.36
C TRP A 8 6.39 -11.73 -7.53
N ARG A 9 5.43 -12.53 -8.05
CA ARG A 9 5.67 -13.39 -9.23
C ARG A 9 6.05 -12.59 -10.48
N ALA A 10 5.43 -11.43 -10.70
CA ALA A 10 5.76 -10.56 -11.83
C ALA A 10 7.19 -10.01 -11.70
N ARG A 11 7.58 -9.55 -10.51
CA ARG A 11 8.95 -9.07 -10.23
C ARG A 11 9.98 -10.18 -10.47
N GLU A 12 9.77 -11.36 -9.90
CA GLU A 12 10.67 -12.51 -10.05
C GLU A 12 10.80 -12.97 -11.51
N ARG A 13 9.68 -13.03 -12.24
CA ARG A 13 9.67 -13.54 -13.62
C ARG A 13 10.32 -12.59 -14.62
N PHE A 14 10.11 -11.28 -14.47
CA PHE A 14 10.49 -10.32 -15.50
C PHE A 14 11.70 -9.46 -15.11
N GLY A 15 11.99 -9.27 -13.82
CA GLY A 15 13.10 -8.43 -13.35
C GLY A 15 13.02 -6.98 -13.83
N LYS A 16 11.81 -6.48 -14.15
CA LYS A 16 11.56 -5.10 -14.61
C LYS A 16 10.91 -4.28 -13.51
N PRO A 17 11.02 -2.94 -13.56
CA PRO A 17 10.32 -2.07 -12.62
C PRO A 17 8.82 -2.36 -12.61
N THR A 18 8.25 -2.48 -11.41
CA THR A 18 6.82 -2.75 -11.22
C THR A 18 6.12 -1.58 -10.55
N ALA A 19 4.88 -1.34 -10.95
CA ALA A 19 4.00 -0.37 -10.34
C ALA A 19 2.73 -1.06 -9.82
N VAL A 20 2.25 -0.64 -8.65
CA VAL A 20 0.97 -1.10 -8.09
C VAL A 20 0.05 0.08 -7.88
N TYR A 21 -1.24 -0.14 -8.17
CA TYR A 21 -2.31 0.76 -7.78
C TYR A 21 -2.97 0.23 -6.50
N HIS A 22 -2.89 1.00 -5.41
CA HIS A 22 -3.68 0.77 -4.21
C HIS A 22 -5.06 1.43 -4.39
N VAL A 23 -6.06 0.62 -4.76
CA VAL A 23 -7.30 1.09 -5.39
C VAL A 23 -8.26 1.76 -4.40
N SER A 24 -9.29 2.41 -4.96
CA SER A 24 -10.28 3.18 -4.20
C SER A 24 -11.01 2.35 -3.14
N GLY A 25 -11.35 1.09 -3.46
CA GLY A 25 -12.00 0.18 -2.52
C GLY A 25 -11.11 -0.18 -1.33
N GLU A 26 -9.83 -0.45 -1.56
CA GLU A 26 -8.85 -0.72 -0.50
C GLU A 26 -8.67 0.51 0.38
N PHE A 27 -8.62 1.70 -0.24
CA PHE A 27 -8.54 2.98 0.50
C PHE A 27 -9.76 3.20 1.39
N ALA A 28 -10.96 3.07 0.80
CA ALA A 28 -12.23 3.26 1.50
C ALA A 28 -12.39 2.27 2.66
N MET A 29 -11.93 1.03 2.50
CA MET A 29 -11.97 -0.01 3.52
C MET A 29 -11.18 0.40 4.78
N VAL A 30 -9.93 0.85 4.62
CA VAL A 30 -9.11 1.29 5.76
C VAL A 30 -9.71 2.55 6.38
N LYS A 31 -10.13 3.52 5.58
CA LYS A 31 -10.79 4.75 6.09
C LYS A 31 -12.03 4.44 6.91
N ALA A 32 -12.89 3.55 6.43
CA ALA A 32 -14.11 3.17 7.14
C ALA A 32 -13.82 2.45 8.45
N ALA A 33 -12.83 1.55 8.47
CA ALA A 33 -12.42 0.83 9.67
C ALA A 33 -11.73 1.74 10.71
N ALA A 34 -10.87 2.64 10.27
CA ALA A 34 -10.23 3.65 11.12
C ALA A 34 -11.25 4.63 11.72
N ALA A 35 -12.25 5.06 10.94
CA ALA A 35 -13.35 5.90 11.43
C ALA A 35 -14.15 5.22 12.56
N LYS A 36 -14.25 3.89 12.53
CA LYS A 36 -14.86 3.07 13.57
C LYS A 36 -13.90 2.69 14.70
N LYS A 37 -12.68 3.24 14.71
CA LYS A 37 -11.61 2.97 15.69
C LYS A 37 -11.25 1.48 15.80
N VAL A 38 -11.39 0.71 14.73
CA VAL A 38 -10.98 -0.71 14.71
C VAL A 38 -9.46 -0.83 14.82
N PHE A 39 -8.73 0.14 14.26
CA PHE A 39 -7.27 0.27 14.34
C PHE A 39 -6.85 1.72 14.08
N ASP A 40 -5.59 2.04 14.39
CA ASP A 40 -4.97 3.31 14.03
C ASP A 40 -4.73 3.40 12.51
N GLU A 41 -5.17 4.49 11.89
CA GLU A 41 -5.08 4.65 10.44
C GLU A 41 -3.64 4.72 9.97
N ARG A 42 -2.80 5.51 10.64
CA ARG A 42 -1.42 5.76 10.23
C ARG A 42 -0.62 4.46 10.28
N ALA A 43 -0.70 3.71 11.38
CA ALA A 43 -0.03 2.43 11.54
C ALA A 43 -0.47 1.43 10.46
N ALA A 44 -1.78 1.30 10.23
CA ALA A 44 -2.30 0.39 9.21
C ALA A 44 -1.83 0.77 7.80
N VAL A 45 -1.88 2.05 7.43
CA VAL A 45 -1.44 2.51 6.11
C VAL A 45 0.07 2.29 5.93
N LEU A 46 0.90 2.56 6.94
CA LEU A 46 2.34 2.29 6.87
C LEU A 46 2.65 0.80 6.73
N GLU A 47 1.90 -0.08 7.40
CA GLU A 47 2.04 -1.54 7.25
C GLU A 47 1.65 -2.01 5.83
N ILE A 48 0.56 -1.46 5.29
CA ILE A 48 0.12 -1.71 3.91
C ILE A 48 1.19 -1.28 2.92
N MET A 49 1.70 -0.05 3.03
CA MET A 49 2.74 0.47 2.13
C MET A 49 4.03 -0.36 2.23
N THR A 50 4.43 -0.73 3.44
CA THR A 50 5.58 -1.63 3.68
C THR A 50 5.37 -2.98 3.01
N SER A 51 4.16 -3.55 3.13
CA SER A 51 3.83 -4.83 2.51
C SER A 51 3.85 -4.78 0.99
N ILE A 52 3.35 -3.71 0.37
CA ILE A 52 3.45 -3.48 -1.09
C ILE A 52 4.92 -3.38 -1.50
N LYS A 53 5.72 -2.60 -0.75
CA LYS A 53 7.14 -2.42 -1.05
C LYS A 53 7.91 -3.75 -0.96
N ARG A 54 7.65 -4.54 0.10
CA ARG A 54 8.22 -5.88 0.30
C ARG A 54 7.85 -6.85 -0.81
N ALA A 55 6.61 -6.81 -1.27
CA ALA A 55 6.15 -7.67 -2.36
C ALA A 55 6.77 -7.33 -3.72
N GLY A 56 7.46 -6.19 -3.83
CA GLY A 56 8.34 -5.91 -4.95
C GLY A 56 8.01 -4.64 -5.72
N ALA A 57 7.10 -3.80 -5.26
CA ALA A 57 6.75 -2.58 -5.99
C ALA A 57 7.90 -1.57 -6.00
N ASP A 58 8.18 -1.02 -7.18
CA ASP A 58 9.09 0.11 -7.31
C ASP A 58 8.32 1.43 -7.23
N ILE A 59 7.08 1.44 -7.74
CA ILE A 59 6.16 2.58 -7.74
C ILE A 59 4.84 2.16 -7.08
N ILE A 60 4.31 3.00 -6.19
CA ILE A 60 3.00 2.81 -5.55
C ILE A 60 2.12 4.01 -5.88
N VAL A 61 1.01 3.77 -6.58
CA VAL A 61 -0.04 4.76 -6.86
C VAL A 61 -1.12 4.61 -5.80
N THR A 62 -1.31 5.62 -4.96
CA THR A 62 -2.22 5.57 -3.81
C THR A 62 -2.81 6.93 -3.47
N TYR A 63 -4.02 6.93 -2.92
CA TYR A 63 -4.70 8.14 -2.44
C TYR A 63 -4.05 8.73 -1.18
N TRP A 64 -3.30 7.94 -0.39
CA TRP A 64 -2.54 8.44 0.76
C TRP A 64 -1.20 9.06 0.40
N ALA A 65 -0.89 9.26 -0.89
CA ALA A 65 0.42 9.77 -1.31
C ALA A 65 0.78 11.08 -0.58
N ARG A 66 -0.19 11.97 -0.39
CA ARG A 66 0.03 13.25 0.30
C ARG A 66 0.29 13.07 1.79
N GLU A 67 -0.45 12.22 2.48
CA GLU A 67 -0.29 11.94 3.91
C GLU A 67 1.03 11.22 4.20
N LEU A 68 1.40 10.26 3.35
CA LEU A 68 2.66 9.50 3.45
C LEU A 68 3.89 10.39 3.38
N THR A 69 3.88 11.46 2.57
CA THR A 69 5.01 12.41 2.50
C THR A 69 5.31 13.10 3.83
N LYS A 70 4.34 13.16 4.75
CA LYS A 70 4.50 13.71 6.09
C LYS A 70 4.98 12.61 7.04
N TRP A 71 4.27 11.48 7.07
CA TRP A 71 4.50 10.41 8.04
C TRP A 71 5.87 9.74 7.94
N ILE A 72 6.48 9.70 6.75
CA ILE A 72 7.78 9.04 6.52
C ILE A 72 8.96 9.94 6.95
N LYS A 73 8.75 11.25 7.11
CA LYS A 73 9.80 12.20 7.50
C LYS A 73 9.93 12.39 9.02
N GLU A 74 9.00 11.82 9.77
CA GLU A 74 8.99 11.79 11.23
C GLU A 74 9.76 10.56 11.73
#